data_AF-A0A8T3UDS2-F1
#
_entry.id   AF-A0A8T3UDS2-F1
#
_cell.length_a   1.000
_cell.length_b   1.000
_cell.length_c   1.000
_cell.angle_alpha   90.00
_cell.angle_beta   90.00
_cell.angle_gamma   90.00
#
_symmetry.space_group_name_H-M   'P 1'
#
loop_
_entity.id
_entity.type
_entity.pdbx_description
1 polymer ?
#
loop_
_entity_poly.entity_id
_entity_poly.type
_entity_poly.pdbx_seq_one_letter_code
_entity_poly.pdbx_strand_id
1 'polypeptide(L)'
;MEKIEEFYEDFNMENDIIITIKKDHSKNILKRKKTYEFRKYIPKTGIKRIWVYTGMPVGKMEYMIEIDKIIKYPEKIEEDGIRKY
;
A
#
# COMPACT_ATOMS: atom_id res chain seq x y z
N MET A 1 12.65 -29.98 21.39
CA MET A 1 11.72 -29.01 20.77
C MET A 1 12.60 -28.06 19.98
N GLU A 2 13.02 -28.52 18.80
CA GLU A 2 14.02 -27.83 17.99
C GLU A 2 13.34 -26.80 17.08
N LYS A 3 13.88 -25.58 17.13
CA LYS A 3 13.85 -24.55 16.08
C LYS A 3 12.48 -24.03 15.64
N ILE A 4 11.85 -23.21 16.48
CA ILE A 4 10.85 -22.23 16.04
C ILE A 4 11.51 -20.85 15.78
N GLU A 5 12.73 -20.64 16.28
CA GLU A 5 13.41 -19.32 16.24
C GLU A 5 14.16 -19.02 14.93
N GLU A 6 14.43 -20.01 14.06
CA GLU A 6 15.29 -19.83 12.86
C GLU A 6 14.57 -19.32 11.60
N PHE A 7 13.28 -18.99 11.64
CA PHE A 7 12.52 -18.49 10.46
C PHE A 7 12.22 -16.97 10.49
N TYR A 8 12.78 -16.24 11.45
CA TYR A 8 12.61 -14.78 11.59
C TYR A 8 13.84 -13.98 11.16
N GLU A 9 14.88 -14.63 10.64
CA GLU A 9 16.00 -13.92 10.03
C GLU A 9 15.61 -13.53 8.58
N ASP A 10 15.75 -12.24 8.28
CA ASP A 10 15.56 -11.53 6.99
C ASP A 10 14.20 -10.92 6.61
N PHE A 11 13.22 -10.77 7.53
CA PHE A 11 12.07 -9.90 7.22
C PHE A 11 12.36 -8.42 7.48
N ASN A 12 13.05 -7.76 6.54
CA ASN A 12 13.28 -6.31 6.59
C ASN A 12 12.00 -5.54 6.22
N MET A 13 11.44 -4.79 7.18
CA MET A 13 10.24 -3.92 7.03
C MET A 13 10.55 -2.41 7.02
N GLU A 14 11.82 -1.99 6.92
CA GLU A 14 12.21 -0.57 7.00
C GLU A 14 11.54 0.30 5.91
N ASN A 15 11.14 -0.33 4.81
CA ASN A 15 10.50 0.31 3.66
C ASN A 15 9.00 -0.01 3.56
N ASP A 16 8.40 -0.48 4.65
CA ASP A 16 6.99 -0.80 4.75
C ASP A 16 6.26 0.28 5.54
N ILE A 17 5.05 0.62 5.11
CA ILE A 17 4.16 1.49 5.88
C ILE A 17 2.79 0.85 6.04
N ILE A 18 2.06 1.30 7.04
CA ILE A 18 0.64 0.99 7.18
C ILE A 18 -0.17 2.22 6.78
N ILE A 19 -1.20 2.01 5.97
CA ILE A 19 -2.21 3.04 5.71
C ILE A 19 -3.61 2.50 5.90
N THR A 20 -4.51 3.38 6.30
CA THR A 20 -5.95 3.11 6.26
C THR A 20 -6.53 3.55 4.93
N ILE A 21 -7.35 2.68 4.32
CA ILE A 21 -8.12 2.97 3.10
C ILE A 21 -9.60 2.68 3.37
N LYS A 22 -10.51 3.53 2.87
CA LYS A 22 -11.95 3.29 2.98
C LYS A 22 -12.36 2.06 2.16
N LYS A 23 -13.34 1.30 2.67
CA LYS A 23 -13.85 0.05 2.06
C LYS A 23 -14.02 0.11 0.54
N ASP A 24 -14.66 1.15 0.00
CA ASP A 24 -14.94 1.20 -1.44
C ASP A 24 -13.70 1.49 -2.29
N HIS A 25 -12.74 2.25 -1.76
CA HIS A 25 -11.44 2.42 -2.42
C HIS A 25 -10.61 1.13 -2.34
N SER A 26 -10.62 0.43 -1.20
CA SER A 26 -9.95 -0.87 -1.06
C SER A 26 -10.49 -1.89 -2.06
N LYS A 27 -11.81 -1.98 -2.22
CA LYS A 27 -12.45 -2.82 -3.25
C LYS A 27 -11.95 -2.48 -4.66
N ASN A 28 -11.79 -1.20 -4.99
CA ASN A 28 -11.31 -0.78 -6.30
C ASN A 28 -9.83 -1.12 -6.51
N ILE A 29 -9.00 -1.05 -5.46
CA ILE A 29 -7.59 -1.46 -5.49
C ILE A 29 -7.50 -2.98 -5.73
N LEU A 30 -8.24 -3.78 -4.95
CA LEU A 30 -8.28 -5.24 -5.11
C LEU A 30 -8.77 -5.69 -6.49
N LYS A 31 -9.71 -4.93 -7.08
CA LYS A 31 -10.18 -5.13 -8.47
C LYS A 31 -9.25 -4.53 -9.52
N ARG A 32 -8.10 -3.96 -9.14
CA ARG A 32 -7.14 -3.24 -9.99
C ARG A 32 -7.76 -2.09 -10.81
N LYS A 33 -8.90 -1.56 -10.37
CA LYS A 33 -9.54 -0.37 -10.96
C LYS A 33 -8.87 0.91 -10.49
N LYS A 34 -8.37 0.95 -9.25
CA LYS A 34 -7.60 2.06 -8.69
C LYS A 34 -6.16 1.60 -8.54
N THR A 35 -5.26 2.18 -9.31
CA THR A 35 -3.83 1.82 -9.31
C THR A 35 -2.94 2.91 -8.72
N TYR A 36 -3.51 4.07 -8.38
CA TYR A 36 -2.82 5.18 -7.72
C TYR A 36 -3.52 5.57 -6.43
N GLU A 37 -2.75 5.81 -5.36
CA GLU A 37 -3.21 6.31 -4.07
C GLU A 37 -2.60 7.67 -3.78
N PHE A 38 -3.44 8.71 -3.74
CA PHE A 38 -3.00 10.08 -3.51
C PHE A 38 -2.91 10.37 -2.00
N ARG A 39 -1.84 11.02 -1.57
CA ARG A 39 -1.63 11.45 -0.18
C ARG A 39 -1.05 12.86 -0.14
N LYS A 40 -1.46 13.63 0.88
CA LYS A 40 -0.94 14.99 1.10
C LYS A 40 0.52 15.00 1.59
N TYR A 41 0.90 13.99 2.36
CA TYR A 41 2.27 13.86 2.85
C TYR A 41 3.07 12.93 1.94
N ILE A 42 4.35 13.24 1.81
CA ILE A 42 5.33 12.38 1.15
C ILE A 42 6.04 11.61 2.25
N PRO A 43 6.03 10.28 2.20
CA PRO A 43 6.80 9.47 3.14
C PRO A 43 8.30 9.76 3.04
N LYS A 44 8.99 9.78 4.19
CA LYS A 44 10.39 10.20 4.28
C LYS A 44 11.37 9.15 3.72
N THR A 45 10.97 7.88 3.71
CA THR A 45 11.78 6.75 3.26
C THR A 45 11.32 6.23 1.90
N GLY A 46 12.18 5.46 1.23
CA GLY A 46 11.84 4.79 -0.03
C GLY A 46 10.88 3.63 0.24
N ILE A 47 9.58 3.90 0.25
CA ILE A 47 8.58 2.85 0.47
C ILE A 47 8.58 1.88 -0.71
N LYS A 48 8.50 0.59 -0.38
CA LYS A 48 8.28 -0.48 -1.35
C LYS A 48 6.93 -1.19 -1.13
N ARG A 49 6.49 -1.30 0.12
CA ARG A 49 5.28 -2.04 0.47
C ARG A 49 4.36 -1.23 1.38
N ILE A 50 3.06 -1.41 1.16
CA ILE A 50 2.03 -0.78 1.96
C ILE A 50 1.10 -1.87 2.47
N TRP A 51 1.01 -1.97 3.78
CA TRP A 51 0.02 -2.77 4.49
C TRP A 51 -1.27 -1.96 4.64
N VAL A 52 -2.38 -2.49 4.15
CA VAL A 52 -3.65 -1.77 4.11
C VAL A 52 -4.60 -2.27 5.18
N TYR A 53 -4.92 -1.36 6.10
CA TYR A 53 -6.06 -1.49 7.00
C TYR A 53 -7.32 -0.97 6.29
N THR A 54 -8.27 -1.85 6.03
CA THR A 54 -9.57 -1.43 5.46
C THR A 54 -10.43 -0.86 6.58
N GLY A 55 -10.82 0.41 6.42
CA GLY A 55 -11.66 1.12 7.38
C GLY A 55 -13.04 0.49 7.58
N MET A 56 -13.80 1.05 8.52
CA MET A 56 -15.15 0.57 8.84
C MET A 56 -16.07 0.50 7.60
N PRO A 57 -16.96 -0.50 7.51
CA PRO A 57 -17.25 -1.54 8.52
C PRO A 57 -16.32 -2.77 8.47
N VAL A 58 -15.24 -2.77 7.68
CA VAL A 58 -14.35 -3.94 7.57
C VAL A 58 -13.43 -4.06 8.78
N GLY A 59 -12.76 -2.97 9.16
CA GLY A 59 -12.07 -2.86 10.45
C GLY A 59 -10.92 -3.85 10.66
N LYS A 60 -10.16 -4.20 9.62
CA LYS A 60 -9.01 -5.12 9.72
C LYS A 60 -7.89 -4.82 8.72
N MET A 61 -6.68 -5.29 9.05
CA MET A 61 -5.60 -5.43 8.07
C MET A 61 -6.01 -6.49 7.06
N GLU A 62 -6.07 -6.13 5.78
CA GLU A 62 -6.68 -6.99 4.77
C GLU A 62 -5.69 -7.48 3.72
N TYR A 63 -4.77 -6.63 3.28
CA TYR A 63 -3.82 -6.96 2.23
C TYR A 63 -2.57 -6.07 2.27
N MET A 64 -1.53 -6.51 1.56
CA MET A 64 -0.32 -5.74 1.30
C MET A 64 -0.27 -5.44 -0.20
N ILE A 65 0.16 -4.23 -0.56
CA ILE A 65 0.47 -3.85 -1.93
C ILE A 65 1.93 -3.48 -2.06
N GLU A 66 2.57 -3.95 -3.12
CA GLU A 66 3.84 -3.43 -3.58
C GLU A 66 3.56 -2.18 -4.43
N ILE A 67 4.37 -1.15 -4.22
CA ILE A 67 4.30 0.08 -5.01
C ILE A 67 5.52 0.20 -5.90
N ASP A 68 5.30 0.80 -7.06
CA ASP A 68 6.36 1.22 -7.96
C ASP A 68 6.88 2.61 -7.52
N LYS A 69 7.24 3.48 -8.46
CA LYS A 69 7.71 4.83 -8.17
C LYS A 69 6.68 5.69 -7.43
N ILE A 70 7.13 6.36 -6.36
CA ILE A 70 6.39 7.47 -5.74
C ILE A 70 6.47 8.68 -6.68
N ILE A 71 5.32 9.09 -7.20
CA ILE A 71 5.18 10.26 -8.06
C ILE A 71 5.03 11.51 -7.19
N LYS A 72 5.81 12.55 -7.49
CA LYS A 72 5.81 13.83 -6.76
C LYS A 72 5.58 14.97 -7.75
N TYR A 73 5.00 16.06 -7.27
CA TYR A 73 4.95 17.30 -8.04
C TYR A 73 6.36 17.67 -8.59
N PRO A 74 6.49 18.13 -9.85
CA PRO A 74 5.42 18.47 -10.81
C PRO A 74 4.96 17.31 -11.71
N GLU A 75 5.46 16.08 -11.50
CA GLU A 75 5.01 14.92 -12.27
C GLU A 75 3.51 14.70 -12.02
N LYS A 76 2.69 14.89 -13.06
CA LYS A 76 1.23 14.70 -13.01
C LYS A 76 0.89 13.31 -13.52
N ILE A 77 -0.01 12.63 -12.81
CA ILE A 77 -0.77 11.50 -13.36
C ILE A 77 -2.07 12.02 -13.94
N GLU A 78 -2.57 11.36 -15.00
CA GLU A 78 -3.90 11.67 -15.55
C GLU A 78 -4.93 11.62 -14.41
N GLU A 79 -5.72 12.68 -14.26
CA GLU A 79 -6.77 12.77 -13.25
C GLU A 79 -7.80 11.68 -13.51
N ASP A 80 -7.63 10.56 -12.79
CA ASP A 80 -8.67 9.60 -12.36
C ASP A 80 -8.06 8.37 -11.67
N GLY A 81 -6.73 8.19 -11.67
CA GLY A 81 -6.09 7.06 -10.97
C GLY A 81 -6.50 5.67 -11.50
N ILE A 82 -7.08 5.64 -12.71
CA ILE A 82 -7.51 4.48 -13.48
C ILE A 82 -6.63 4.43 -14.75
N ARG A 83 -5.86 3.36 -14.95
CA ARG A 83 -5.16 3.11 -16.22
C ARG A 83 -6.18 2.77 -17.30
N LYS A 84 -6.36 3.64 -18.30
CA LYS A 84 -7.07 3.28 -19.54
C LYS A 84 -6.18 2.30 -20.31
N TYR A 85 -6.74 1.15 -20.66
CA TYR A 85 -6.15 0.23 -21.66
C TYR A 85 -6.56 0.69 -23.05
#